data_AF-A0A853M378-F1
#
_entry.id   AF-A0A853M378-F1
#
_cell.length_a   1.000
_cell.length_b   1.000
_cell.length_c   1.000
_cell.angle_alpha   90.00
_cell.angle_beta   90.00
_cell.angle_gamma   90.00
#
_symmetry.space_group_name_H-M   'P 1'
#
loop_
_entity.id
_entity.type
_entity.pdbx_description
1 polymer ?
#
loop_
_entity_poly.entity_id
_entity_poly.type
_entity_poly.pdbx_seq_one_letter_code
_entity_poly.pdbx_strand_id
1 'polypeptide(L)'
;MDPAVADEPKTTPRVRRRASRAAGPAKGDPARDVTVLTEEPAAPKPPAKPVKAFKSIKPPPRRQPHRALVAWISFAAALLAVGALTGCVAALLIQQRHATAAQARDQRFVDTATQTVVNMFSYKQDNIDESVNRFVNGTSGPLRGMLGANNNVENLKGLFRSTNATSEAVINGAALEGIDAVSDNASVLVSVRVTVADIDGVNKPSMPYRLRVIVHEDEAGKMTGYDLKYPDGGN
;
A
#
# COMPACT_ATOMS: atom_id res chain seq x y z
N MET A 1 -33.39 -22.15 24.97
CA MET A 1 -33.43 -22.53 23.55
C MET A 1 -32.23 -21.90 22.89
N ASP A 2 -31.19 -22.73 22.79
CA ASP A 2 -29.96 -22.75 21.99
C ASP A 2 -29.37 -21.46 21.37
N PRO A 3 -28.09 -21.15 21.69
CA PRO A 3 -27.22 -20.32 20.87
C PRO A 3 -26.57 -21.14 19.74
N ALA A 4 -26.59 -20.59 18.51
CA ALA A 4 -25.95 -21.17 17.34
C ALA A 4 -24.41 -21.15 17.46
N VAL A 5 -23.82 -22.32 17.30
CA VAL A 5 -22.41 -22.67 17.52
C VAL A 5 -21.56 -22.25 16.31
N ALA A 6 -20.37 -21.71 16.62
CA ALA A 6 -19.30 -21.38 15.69
C ALA A 6 -18.70 -22.64 15.05
N ASP A 7 -18.41 -22.56 13.75
CA ASP A 7 -17.83 -23.65 12.95
C ASP A 7 -16.30 -23.65 13.11
N GLU A 8 -15.75 -24.70 13.73
CA GLU A 8 -14.30 -24.94 13.84
C GLU A 8 -13.79 -25.82 12.68
N PRO A 9 -12.65 -25.48 12.03
CA PRO A 9 -12.07 -26.30 10.98
C PRO A 9 -11.35 -27.54 11.55
N LYS A 10 -11.92 -28.72 11.31
CA LYS A 10 -11.32 -30.02 11.64
C LYS A 10 -10.10 -30.32 10.76
N THR A 11 -8.91 -30.20 11.35
CA THR A 11 -7.66 -30.70 10.77
C THR A 11 -7.59 -32.22 10.89
N THR A 12 -7.58 -32.95 9.77
CA THR A 12 -7.40 -34.40 9.76
C THR A 12 -5.91 -34.77 9.61
N PRO A 13 -5.34 -35.65 10.46
CA PRO A 13 -3.94 -36.05 10.34
C PRO A 13 -3.77 -37.13 9.26
N ARG A 14 -2.81 -36.91 8.36
CA ARG A 14 -2.46 -37.82 7.26
C ARG A 14 -1.70 -39.04 7.78
N VAL A 15 -2.37 -40.19 7.87
CA VAL A 15 -1.83 -41.48 8.31
C VAL A 15 -0.81 -42.03 7.29
N ARG A 16 0.46 -42.19 7.71
CA ARG A 16 1.49 -42.90 6.93
C ARG A 16 1.25 -44.41 7.01
N ARG A 17 0.95 -45.03 5.87
CA ARG A 17 0.82 -46.49 5.71
C ARG A 17 2.22 -47.14 5.78
N ARG A 18 2.66 -47.56 6.96
CA ARG A 18 3.80 -48.48 7.13
C ARG A 18 3.33 -49.88 6.71
N ALA A 19 4.07 -50.52 5.80
CA ALA A 19 3.89 -51.93 5.50
C ALA A 19 4.34 -52.76 6.70
N SER A 20 3.45 -53.59 7.24
CA SER A 20 3.72 -54.60 8.25
C SER A 20 3.24 -55.96 7.75
N ARG A 21 4.14 -56.95 7.80
CA ARG A 21 3.95 -58.42 7.93
C ARG A 21 5.29 -59.10 7.57
N ALA A 22 5.75 -60.17 8.21
CA ALA A 22 5.42 -60.83 9.47
C ALA A 22 6.71 -61.55 9.94
N ALA A 23 6.91 -61.66 11.25
CA ALA A 23 8.05 -62.37 11.83
C ALA A 23 7.73 -63.86 11.99
N GLY A 24 8.72 -64.72 11.70
CA GLY A 24 8.80 -66.11 12.17
C GLY A 24 9.65 -67.02 11.28
N PRO A 25 10.29 -68.08 11.82
CA PRO A 25 11.03 -68.15 13.08
C PRO A 25 12.48 -68.66 12.89
N ALA A 26 13.31 -68.44 13.91
CA ALA A 26 14.68 -68.96 14.02
C ALA A 26 14.73 -70.27 14.83
N LYS A 27 15.60 -71.21 14.40
CA LYS A 27 16.33 -72.27 15.14
C LYS A 27 16.84 -73.26 14.07
N GLY A 28 18.10 -73.69 14.00
CA GLY A 28 19.02 -74.07 15.07
C GLY A 28 19.20 -75.60 14.98
N ASP A 29 20.27 -76.00 14.29
CA ASP A 29 20.82 -77.35 14.00
C ASP A 29 20.92 -78.32 15.22
N PRO A 30 21.40 -79.58 15.09
CA PRO A 30 21.56 -80.46 13.92
C PRO A 30 21.03 -81.91 14.17
N ALA A 31 20.77 -82.70 13.13
CA ALA A 31 20.62 -84.15 13.32
C ALA A 31 20.99 -84.99 12.08
N ARG A 32 22.11 -85.69 12.26
CA ARG A 32 22.36 -87.11 11.92
C ARG A 32 22.58 -87.47 10.45
N ASP A 33 23.85 -87.78 10.20
CA ASP A 33 24.34 -88.75 9.23
C ASP A 33 23.41 -89.95 9.08
N VAL A 34 23.01 -90.23 7.85
CA VAL A 34 22.77 -91.59 7.38
C VAL A 34 23.48 -91.73 6.04
N THR A 35 24.63 -92.36 6.10
CA THR A 35 25.38 -92.91 4.99
C THR A 35 24.55 -94.00 4.33
N VAL A 36 24.25 -93.88 3.04
CA VAL A 36 23.92 -95.02 2.19
C VAL A 36 25.00 -95.10 1.12
N LEU A 37 26.02 -95.89 1.45
CA LEU A 37 26.93 -96.50 0.51
C LEU A 37 26.14 -97.57 -0.25
N THR A 38 26.03 -97.41 -1.57
CA THR A 38 25.81 -98.53 -2.47
C THR A 38 26.70 -98.30 -3.68
N GLU A 39 27.74 -99.10 -3.70
CA GLU A 39 28.84 -99.16 -4.64
C GLU A 39 28.54 -100.25 -5.66
N GLU A 40 28.42 -99.90 -6.95
CA GLU A 40 28.45 -100.84 -8.08
C GLU A 40 28.77 -100.05 -9.38
N PRO A 41 29.58 -100.55 -10.35
CA PRO A 41 30.86 -99.93 -10.65
C PRO A 41 30.90 -99.20 -12.00
N ALA A 42 32.01 -98.50 -12.20
CA ALA A 42 32.32 -97.64 -13.33
C ALA A 42 32.39 -98.37 -14.69
N ALA A 43 31.87 -97.68 -15.72
CA ALA A 43 32.36 -97.77 -17.10
C ALA A 43 32.69 -96.36 -17.62
N PRO A 44 33.80 -96.16 -18.35
CA PRO A 44 34.48 -94.87 -18.47
C PRO A 44 33.88 -93.99 -19.58
N LYS A 45 33.77 -92.67 -19.33
CA LYS A 45 33.49 -91.66 -20.36
C LYS A 45 34.66 -90.66 -20.47
N PRO A 46 35.16 -90.36 -21.69
CA PRO A 46 36.43 -89.65 -21.96
C PRO A 46 36.42 -88.16 -21.58
N PRO A 47 37.60 -87.49 -21.50
CA PRO A 47 37.84 -86.35 -20.62
C PRO A 47 37.16 -85.04 -21.05
N ALA A 48 36.73 -84.28 -20.03
CA ALA A 48 36.19 -82.93 -20.20
C ALA A 48 37.31 -81.95 -20.65
N LYS A 49 37.05 -81.25 -21.76
CA LYS A 49 37.89 -80.15 -22.27
C LYS A 49 37.85 -78.95 -21.30
N PRO A 50 38.95 -78.17 -21.17
CA PRO A 50 39.03 -77.10 -20.19
C PRO A 50 38.04 -75.98 -20.52
N VAL A 51 37.23 -75.60 -19.54
CA VAL A 51 36.25 -74.52 -19.67
C VAL A 51 37.01 -73.19 -19.71
N LYS A 52 36.89 -72.48 -20.83
CA LYS A 52 37.43 -71.13 -21.03
C LYS A 52 36.89 -70.20 -19.95
N ALA A 53 37.78 -69.44 -19.31
CA ALA A 53 37.44 -68.41 -18.33
C ALA A 53 36.39 -67.44 -18.89
N PHE A 54 35.30 -67.27 -18.15
CA PHE A 54 34.24 -66.33 -18.48
C PHE A 54 34.77 -64.89 -18.41
N LYS A 55 34.59 -64.13 -19.50
CA LYS A 55 34.89 -62.69 -19.54
C LYS A 55 34.04 -61.97 -18.49
N SER A 56 34.67 -61.18 -17.63
CA SER A 56 33.98 -60.33 -16.66
C SER A 56 32.99 -59.41 -17.37
N ILE A 57 31.71 -59.48 -16.99
CA ILE A 57 30.65 -58.61 -17.50
C ILE A 57 30.95 -57.18 -17.04
N LYS A 58 31.18 -56.27 -18.00
CA LYS A 58 31.44 -54.86 -17.74
C LYS A 58 30.13 -54.18 -17.28
N PRO A 59 30.14 -53.30 -16.27
CA PRO A 59 28.92 -52.63 -15.80
C PRO A 59 28.28 -51.81 -16.94
N PRO A 60 26.94 -51.75 -17.03
CA PRO A 60 26.26 -51.01 -18.08
C PRO A 60 26.58 -49.51 -18.00
N PRO A 61 26.69 -48.80 -19.15
CA PRO A 61 27.04 -47.39 -19.19
C PRO A 61 25.97 -46.56 -18.44
N ARG A 62 26.41 -45.76 -17.45
CA ARG A 62 25.52 -44.85 -16.72
C ARG A 62 24.99 -43.79 -17.69
N ARG A 63 23.66 -43.65 -17.77
CA ARG A 63 22.98 -42.61 -18.55
C ARG A 63 23.46 -41.23 -18.10
N GLN A 64 23.96 -40.42 -19.03
CA GLN A 64 24.37 -39.06 -18.74
C GLN A 64 23.13 -38.18 -18.51
N PRO A 65 23.11 -37.35 -17.45
CA PRO A 65 22.00 -36.43 -17.20
C PRO A 65 21.91 -35.39 -18.32
N HIS A 66 20.70 -35.05 -18.77
CA HIS A 66 20.45 -34.07 -19.84
C HIS A 66 20.62 -32.63 -19.34
N ARG A 67 21.84 -32.29 -18.90
CA ARG A 67 22.18 -31.01 -18.26
C ARG A 67 21.91 -29.80 -19.15
N ALA A 68 22.16 -29.93 -20.46
CA ALA A 68 21.91 -28.86 -21.43
C ALA A 68 20.41 -28.55 -21.54
N LEU A 69 19.55 -29.57 -21.58
CA LEU A 69 18.10 -29.39 -21.67
C LEU A 69 17.55 -28.73 -20.40
N VAL A 70 18.00 -29.17 -19.22
CA VAL A 70 17.65 -28.54 -17.94
C VAL A 70 18.14 -27.09 -17.88
N ALA A 71 19.35 -26.80 -18.38
CA ALA A 71 19.88 -25.44 -18.44
C ALA A 71 19.00 -24.53 -19.31
N TRP A 72 18.62 -24.98 -20.52
CA TRP A 72 17.74 -24.23 -21.42
C TRP A 72 16.35 -23.98 -20.82
N ILE A 73 15.73 -24.99 -20.19
CA ILE A 73 14.43 -24.83 -19.52
C ILE A 73 14.57 -23.85 -18.34
N SER A 74 15.62 -23.97 -17.53
CA SER A 74 15.84 -23.07 -16.40
C SER A 74 16.05 -21.63 -16.86
N PHE A 75 16.75 -21.43 -17.99
CA PHE A 75 16.96 -20.12 -18.58
C PHE A 75 15.65 -19.53 -19.12
N ALA A 76 14.86 -20.31 -19.85
CA ALA A 76 13.55 -19.89 -20.34
C ALA A 76 12.60 -19.55 -19.17
N ALA A 77 12.57 -20.38 -18.13
CA ALA A 77 11.79 -20.13 -16.92
C ALA A 77 12.24 -18.86 -16.19
N ALA A 78 13.55 -18.63 -16.09
CA ALA A 78 14.11 -17.42 -15.50
C ALA A 78 13.71 -16.17 -16.31
N LEU A 79 13.77 -16.23 -17.64
CA LEU A 79 13.39 -15.12 -18.51
C LEU A 79 11.89 -14.79 -18.37
N LEU A 80 11.03 -15.82 -18.32
CA LEU A 80 9.60 -15.64 -18.04
C LEU A 80 9.36 -15.03 -16.65
N ALA A 81 10.08 -15.49 -15.63
CA ALA A 81 9.98 -14.94 -14.28
C ALA A 81 10.41 -13.46 -14.24
N VAL A 82 11.50 -13.09 -14.91
CA VAL A 82 11.96 -11.70 -15.03
C VAL A 82 10.94 -10.85 -15.79
N GLY A 83 10.37 -11.35 -16.89
CA GLY A 83 9.31 -10.67 -17.63
C GLY A 83 8.08 -10.41 -16.77
N ALA A 84 7.62 -11.43 -16.02
CA ALA A 84 6.51 -11.30 -15.09
C ALA A 84 6.79 -10.28 -13.97
N LEU A 85 7.98 -10.35 -13.36
CA LEU A 85 8.40 -9.39 -12.32
C LEU A 85 8.46 -7.96 -12.87
N THR A 86 9.02 -7.77 -14.07
CA THR A 86 9.11 -6.46 -14.72
C THR A 86 7.71 -5.90 -14.99
N GLY A 87 6.78 -6.73 -15.48
CA GLY A 87 5.38 -6.36 -15.67
C GLY A 87 4.69 -5.97 -14.36
N CYS A 88 4.88 -6.74 -13.30
CA CYS A 88 4.36 -6.40 -11.97
C CYS A 88 4.91 -5.07 -11.46
N VAL A 89 6.23 -4.84 -11.55
CA VAL A 89 6.85 -3.58 -11.13
C VAL A 89 6.30 -2.40 -11.93
N ALA A 90 6.16 -2.54 -13.25
CA ALA A 90 5.58 -1.49 -14.10
C ALA A 90 4.12 -1.16 -13.71
N ALA A 91 3.30 -2.19 -13.45
CA ALA A 91 1.91 -2.00 -13.00
C ALA A 91 1.83 -1.28 -11.64
N LEU A 92 2.68 -1.69 -10.68
CA LEU A 92 2.75 -1.04 -9.37
C LEU A 92 3.18 0.42 -9.47
N LEU A 93 4.14 0.74 -10.35
CA LEU A 93 4.58 2.13 -10.56
C LEU A 93 3.47 3.01 -11.15
N ILE A 94 2.67 2.47 -12.08
CA ILE A 94 1.53 3.20 -12.65
C ILE A 94 0.47 3.47 -11.57
N GLN A 95 0.11 2.43 -10.80
CA GLN A 95 -0.85 2.58 -9.69
C GLN A 95 -0.36 3.58 -8.64
N GLN A 96 0.92 3.51 -8.28
CA GLN A 96 1.54 4.46 -7.35
C GLN A 96 1.45 5.89 -7.88
N ARG A 97 1.74 6.13 -9.16
CA ARG A 97 1.62 7.46 -9.77
C ARG A 97 0.19 8.00 -9.72
N HIS A 98 -0.81 7.17 -10.01
CA HIS A 98 -2.21 7.58 -9.90
C HIS A 98 -2.61 7.90 -8.47
N ALA A 99 -2.22 7.05 -7.50
CA ALA A 99 -2.47 7.29 -6.08
C ALA A 99 -1.79 8.57 -5.59
N THR A 100 -0.52 8.79 -5.97
CA THR A 100 0.22 10.01 -5.65
C THR A 100 -0.39 11.24 -6.29
N ALA A 101 -0.86 11.15 -7.54
CA ALA A 101 -1.51 12.28 -8.22
C ALA A 101 -2.83 12.66 -7.54
N ALA A 102 -3.64 11.68 -7.12
CA ALA A 102 -4.86 11.92 -6.37
C ALA A 102 -4.55 12.58 -5.01
N GLN A 103 -3.62 12.01 -4.25
CA GLN A 103 -3.21 12.57 -2.96
C GLN A 103 -2.62 13.99 -3.08
N ALA A 104 -1.86 14.26 -4.14
CA ALA A 104 -1.34 15.60 -4.42
C ALA A 104 -2.45 16.60 -4.80
N ARG A 105 -3.55 16.15 -5.40
CA ARG A 105 -4.74 16.99 -5.64
C ARG A 105 -5.45 17.28 -4.32
N ASP A 106 -5.69 16.26 -3.51
CA ASP A 106 -6.33 16.38 -2.20
C ASP A 106 -5.56 17.34 -1.28
N GLN A 107 -4.23 17.22 -1.25
CA GLN A 107 -3.38 18.13 -0.48
C GLN A 107 -3.48 19.57 -0.97
N ARG A 108 -3.53 19.81 -2.28
CA ARG A 108 -3.67 21.17 -2.85
C ARG A 108 -4.98 21.84 -2.44
N PHE A 109 -6.08 21.07 -2.30
CA PHE A 109 -7.32 21.59 -1.75
C PHE A 109 -7.16 22.04 -0.30
N VAL A 110 -6.52 21.20 0.52
CA VAL A 110 -6.24 21.53 1.93
C VAL A 110 -5.33 22.75 2.05
N ASP A 111 -4.27 22.83 1.24
CA ASP A 111 -3.32 23.94 1.24
C ASP A 111 -4.01 25.25 0.82
N THR A 112 -4.87 25.19 -0.20
CA THR A 112 -5.61 26.36 -0.69
C THR A 112 -6.63 26.85 0.34
N ALA A 113 -7.35 25.93 0.99
CA ALA A 113 -8.27 26.27 2.08
C ALA A 113 -7.53 26.94 3.24
N THR A 114 -6.41 26.35 3.64
CA THR A 114 -5.52 26.85 4.70
C THR A 114 -5.00 28.25 4.36
N GLN A 115 -4.50 28.44 3.14
CA GLN A 115 -4.00 29.73 2.66
C GLN A 115 -5.11 30.78 2.61
N THR A 116 -6.32 30.40 2.20
CA THR A 116 -7.46 31.32 2.17
C THR A 116 -7.81 31.82 3.57
N VAL A 117 -7.84 30.91 4.55
CA VAL A 117 -8.10 31.25 5.95
C VAL A 117 -6.99 32.12 6.54
N VAL A 118 -5.72 31.81 6.24
CA VAL A 118 -4.58 32.64 6.66
C VAL A 118 -4.68 34.02 6.05
N ASN A 119 -4.98 34.14 4.75
CA ASN A 119 -5.14 35.42 4.07
C ASN A 119 -6.31 36.23 4.64
N MET A 120 -7.38 35.57 5.08
CA MET A 120 -8.56 36.23 5.64
C MET A 120 -8.30 36.84 7.03
N PHE A 121 -7.58 36.11 7.89
CA PHE A 121 -7.35 36.52 9.28
C PHE A 121 -6.01 37.20 9.53
N SER A 122 -5.10 37.19 8.55
CA SER A 122 -3.78 37.80 8.69
C SER A 122 -3.69 39.12 7.92
N TYR A 123 -3.44 40.20 8.64
CA TYR A 123 -3.22 41.52 8.05
C TYR A 123 -2.30 42.35 8.93
N LYS A 124 -1.57 43.27 8.29
CA LYS A 124 -0.73 44.27 8.98
C LYS A 124 -1.15 45.66 8.56
N GLN A 125 -0.92 46.65 9.44
CA GLN A 125 -1.31 48.04 9.21
C GLN A 125 -0.58 48.69 8.03
N ASP A 126 0.68 48.30 7.81
CA ASP A 126 1.53 48.81 6.74
C ASP A 126 1.14 48.30 5.34
N ASN A 127 0.41 47.18 5.26
CA ASN A 127 0.09 46.52 3.99
C ASN A 127 -1.39 46.10 3.85
N ILE A 128 -2.32 46.82 4.48
CA ILE A 128 -3.75 46.48 4.47
C ILE A 128 -4.29 46.28 3.06
N ASP A 129 -3.93 47.17 2.13
CA ASP A 129 -4.42 47.08 0.75
C ASP A 129 -3.97 45.79 0.07
N GLU A 130 -2.71 45.41 0.25
CA GLU A 130 -2.16 44.17 -0.28
C GLU A 130 -2.80 42.96 0.39
N SER A 131 -2.97 42.99 1.72
CA SER A 131 -3.54 41.87 2.48
C SER A 131 -5.00 41.62 2.13
N VAL A 132 -5.82 42.66 2.05
CA VAL A 132 -7.22 42.55 1.61
C VAL A 132 -7.28 42.11 0.14
N ASN A 133 -6.47 42.69 -0.74
CA ASN A 133 -6.46 42.28 -2.14
C ASN A 133 -6.02 40.81 -2.32
N ARG A 134 -5.04 40.33 -1.55
CA ARG A 134 -4.59 38.93 -1.56
C ARG A 134 -5.72 37.99 -1.14
N PHE A 135 -6.42 38.32 -0.06
CA PHE A 135 -7.60 37.56 0.37
C PHE A 135 -8.66 37.55 -0.74
N VAL A 136 -9.10 38.71 -1.19
CA VAL A 136 -10.19 38.84 -2.16
C VAL A 136 -9.80 38.14 -3.48
N ASN A 137 -8.58 38.31 -3.99
CA ASN A 137 -8.11 37.68 -5.24
C ASN A 137 -7.91 36.16 -5.13
N GLY A 138 -7.77 35.63 -3.92
CA GLY A 138 -7.78 34.20 -3.65
C GLY A 138 -9.18 33.56 -3.65
N THR A 139 -10.24 34.37 -3.78
CA THR A 139 -11.64 33.90 -3.76
C THR A 139 -12.29 33.92 -5.13
N SER A 140 -13.29 33.06 -5.30
CA SER A 140 -14.17 32.98 -6.48
C SER A 140 -15.63 32.78 -6.05
N GLY A 141 -16.52 32.59 -7.02
CA GLY A 141 -17.91 32.18 -6.75
C GLY A 141 -18.71 33.17 -5.87
N PRO A 142 -19.66 32.66 -5.07
CA PRO A 142 -20.48 33.45 -4.16
C PRO A 142 -19.66 34.29 -3.18
N LEU A 143 -18.56 33.75 -2.64
CA LEU A 143 -17.70 34.47 -1.72
C LEU A 143 -17.09 35.72 -2.36
N ARG A 144 -16.53 35.58 -3.57
CA ARG A 144 -16.01 36.72 -4.34
C ARG A 144 -17.12 37.72 -4.65
N GLY A 145 -18.32 37.24 -4.97
CA GLY A 145 -19.50 38.08 -5.20
C GLY A 145 -19.85 38.93 -3.97
N MET A 146 -19.89 38.32 -2.78
CA MET A 146 -20.16 39.03 -1.52
C MET A 146 -19.08 40.06 -1.17
N LEU A 147 -17.81 39.72 -1.38
CA LEU A 147 -16.69 40.64 -1.13
C LEU A 147 -16.64 41.80 -2.14
N GLY A 148 -17.03 41.56 -3.39
CA GLY A 148 -17.07 42.58 -4.44
C GLY A 148 -18.30 43.49 -4.41
N ALA A 149 -19.38 43.07 -3.75
CA ALA A 149 -20.61 43.85 -3.67
C ALA A 149 -20.43 45.14 -2.87
N ASN A 150 -21.13 46.22 -3.26
CA ASN A 150 -21.30 47.45 -2.49
C ASN A 150 -20.01 48.08 -1.92
N ASN A 151 -18.89 48.03 -2.66
CA ASN A 151 -17.58 48.49 -2.19
C ASN A 151 -17.12 47.83 -0.87
N ASN A 152 -17.56 46.60 -0.58
CA ASN A 152 -17.20 45.87 0.63
C ASN A 152 -15.67 45.74 0.79
N VAL A 153 -14.92 45.60 -0.30
CA VAL A 153 -13.45 45.61 -0.27
C VAL A 153 -12.89 46.90 0.36
N GLU A 154 -13.39 48.07 -0.05
CA GLU A 154 -12.93 49.35 0.50
C GLU A 154 -13.41 49.56 1.94
N ASN A 155 -14.62 49.10 2.26
CA ASN A 155 -15.13 49.10 3.63
C ASN A 155 -14.24 48.23 4.55
N LEU A 156 -13.84 47.04 4.11
CA LEU A 156 -12.93 46.16 4.86
C LEU A 156 -11.57 46.81 5.11
N LYS A 157 -10.97 47.45 4.08
CA LYS A 157 -9.74 48.22 4.24
C LYS A 157 -9.91 49.34 5.27
N GLY A 158 -11.03 50.06 5.22
CA GLY A 158 -11.36 51.11 6.18
C GLY A 158 -11.48 50.58 7.62
N LEU A 159 -12.15 49.45 7.81
CA LEU A 159 -12.31 48.80 9.12
C LEU A 159 -10.96 48.33 9.70
N PHE A 160 -10.10 47.75 8.88
CA PHE A 160 -8.78 47.32 9.34
C PHE A 160 -7.89 48.52 9.69
N ARG A 161 -7.95 49.61 8.91
CA ARG A 161 -7.22 50.84 9.21
C ARG A 161 -7.70 51.50 10.50
N SER A 162 -9.00 51.54 10.75
CA SER A 162 -9.55 52.19 11.95
C SER A 162 -9.24 51.45 13.24
N THR A 163 -9.03 50.13 13.16
CA THR A 163 -8.74 49.29 14.33
C THR A 163 -7.30 49.49 14.85
N ASN A 164 -6.38 50.02 14.03
CA ASN A 164 -4.95 50.20 14.35
C ASN A 164 -4.26 48.94 14.91
N ALA A 165 -4.77 47.76 14.60
CA ALA A 165 -4.25 46.48 15.07
C ALA A 165 -3.65 45.68 13.92
N THR A 166 -2.75 44.75 14.23
CA THR A 166 -2.34 43.69 13.31
C THR A 166 -2.96 42.38 13.76
N SER A 167 -3.17 41.45 12.83
CA SER A 167 -3.74 40.15 13.14
C SER A 167 -2.91 39.07 12.46
N GLU A 168 -2.66 37.99 13.20
CA GLU A 168 -1.93 36.83 12.73
C GLU A 168 -2.74 35.56 12.96
N ALA A 169 -2.83 34.74 11.92
CA ALA A 169 -3.55 33.48 11.94
C ALA A 169 -2.57 32.30 11.95
N VAL A 170 -2.75 31.40 12.92
CA VAL A 170 -1.98 30.16 13.01
C VAL A 170 -2.94 28.99 12.85
N ILE A 171 -2.61 28.09 11.94
CA ILE A 171 -3.45 26.93 11.62
C ILE A 171 -3.09 25.81 12.58
N ASN A 172 -4.07 25.33 13.33
CA ASN A 172 -3.93 24.21 14.25
C ASN A 172 -4.08 22.87 13.54
N GLY A 173 -4.93 22.82 12.53
CA GLY A 173 -5.15 21.63 11.72
C GLY A 173 -6.10 21.91 10.57
N ALA A 174 -5.95 21.15 9.49
CA ALA A 174 -6.84 21.19 8.35
C ALA A 174 -7.06 19.76 7.83
N ALA A 175 -8.27 19.44 7.41
CA ALA A 175 -8.63 18.13 6.91
C ALA A 175 -9.66 18.24 5.79
N LEU A 176 -9.46 17.47 4.72
CA LEU A 176 -10.43 17.31 3.65
C LEU A 176 -11.62 16.49 4.15
N GLU A 177 -12.83 17.06 4.08
CA GLU A 177 -14.08 16.40 4.45
C GLU A 177 -14.64 15.57 3.28
N GLY A 178 -14.55 16.11 2.06
CA GLY A 178 -14.98 15.43 0.85
C GLY A 178 -14.84 16.29 -0.39
N ILE A 179 -14.94 15.65 -1.56
CA ILE A 179 -14.89 16.29 -2.88
C ILE A 179 -16.17 15.95 -3.64
N ASP A 180 -16.85 16.98 -4.13
CA ASP A 180 -17.92 16.85 -5.11
C ASP A 180 -17.31 16.92 -6.52
N ALA A 181 -17.29 15.77 -7.19
CA ALA A 181 -16.74 15.63 -8.54
C ALA A 181 -17.64 16.22 -9.64
N VAL A 182 -18.89 16.59 -9.34
CA VAL A 182 -19.79 17.21 -10.33
C VAL A 182 -19.54 18.70 -10.43
N SER A 183 -19.26 19.34 -9.30
CA SER A 183 -19.04 20.79 -9.21
C SER A 183 -17.56 21.18 -9.00
N ASP A 184 -16.65 20.20 -9.01
CA ASP A 184 -15.22 20.36 -8.72
C ASP A 184 -14.95 21.18 -7.44
N ASN A 185 -15.77 20.89 -6.42
CA ASN A 185 -15.70 21.56 -5.12
C ASN A 185 -15.24 20.60 -4.03
N ALA A 186 -14.27 21.04 -3.24
CA ALA A 186 -13.80 20.33 -2.05
C ALA A 186 -14.24 21.05 -0.78
N SER A 187 -14.76 20.30 0.19
CA SER A 187 -15.03 20.79 1.54
C SER A 187 -13.83 20.49 2.44
N VAL A 188 -13.26 21.53 3.05
CA VAL A 188 -12.11 21.40 3.96
C VAL A 188 -12.47 22.02 5.31
N LEU A 189 -12.29 21.25 6.38
CA LEU A 189 -12.40 21.75 7.75
C LEU A 189 -11.06 22.32 8.18
N VAL A 190 -11.05 23.58 8.61
CA VAL A 190 -9.86 24.30 9.05
C VAL A 190 -10.07 24.79 10.48
N SER A 191 -9.14 24.46 11.36
CA SER A 191 -9.05 25.01 12.71
C SER A 191 -7.93 26.04 12.74
N VAL A 192 -8.26 27.27 13.12
CA VAL A 192 -7.32 28.39 13.16
C VAL A 192 -7.38 29.08 14.52
N ARG A 193 -6.25 29.59 14.98
CA ARG A 193 -6.13 30.48 16.12
C ARG A 193 -5.67 31.84 15.63
N VAL A 194 -6.41 32.88 15.99
CA VAL A 194 -6.15 34.24 15.54
C VAL A 194 -5.70 35.07 16.74
N THR A 195 -4.56 35.73 16.60
CA THR A 195 -4.00 36.63 17.62
C THR A 195 -3.99 38.03 17.03
N VAL A 196 -4.61 38.97 17.73
CA VAL A 196 -4.62 40.39 17.34
C VAL A 196 -3.62 41.12 18.22
N ALA A 197 -2.70 41.88 17.63
CA ALA A 197 -1.79 42.76 18.34
C ALA A 197 -2.19 44.22 18.15
N ASP A 198 -2.10 45.02 19.21
CA ASP A 198 -2.30 46.47 19.12
C ASP A 198 -1.10 47.16 18.43
N ILE A 199 -1.17 48.47 18.21
CA ILE A 199 -0.10 49.27 17.59
C ILE A 199 1.22 49.22 18.37
N ASP A 200 1.13 49.00 19.69
CA ASP A 200 2.29 48.82 20.58
C ASP A 200 2.88 47.40 20.53
N GLY A 201 2.34 46.51 19.69
CA GLY A 201 2.77 45.12 19.55
C GLY A 201 2.29 44.21 20.69
N VAL A 202 1.35 44.66 21.51
CA VAL A 202 0.80 43.87 22.62
C VAL A 202 -0.25 42.90 22.10
N ASN A 203 0.03 41.60 22.25
CA ASN A 203 -0.87 40.53 21.82
C ASN A 203 -2.09 40.42 22.75
N LYS A 204 -3.28 40.45 22.15
CA LYS A 204 -4.55 40.09 22.80
C LYS A 204 -4.68 38.56 22.89
N PRO A 205 -5.53 38.04 23.79
CA PRO A 205 -5.79 36.61 23.89
C PRO A 205 -6.20 36.02 22.55
N SER A 206 -5.53 34.95 22.12
CA SER A 206 -5.82 34.33 20.82
C SER A 206 -7.16 33.61 20.84
N MET A 207 -7.98 33.86 19.83
CA MET A 207 -9.31 33.27 19.69
C MET A 207 -9.29 32.07 18.72
N PRO A 208 -9.89 30.92 19.08
CA PRO A 208 -10.02 29.78 18.19
C PRO A 208 -11.24 29.95 17.26
N TYR A 209 -11.06 29.66 15.98
CA TYR A 209 -12.11 29.57 14.99
C TYR A 209 -12.05 28.24 14.26
N ARG A 210 -13.23 27.72 13.89
CA ARG A 210 -13.39 26.53 13.06
C ARG A 210 -14.20 26.93 11.85
N LEU A 211 -13.70 26.61 10.67
CA LEU A 211 -14.33 26.99 9.41
C LEU A 211 -14.41 25.79 8.51
N ARG A 212 -15.52 25.66 7.79
CA ARG A 212 -15.62 24.83 6.61
C ARG A 212 -15.39 25.72 5.39
N VAL A 213 -14.29 25.49 4.70
CA VAL A 213 -13.92 26.21 3.48
C VAL A 213 -14.27 25.34 2.30
N ILE A 214 -15.06 25.88 1.38
CA ILE A 214 -15.31 25.26 0.08
C ILE A 214 -14.27 25.81 -0.89
N VAL A 215 -13.47 24.91 -1.47
CA VAL A 215 -12.47 25.25 -2.48
C VAL A 215 -12.96 24.75 -3.83
N HIS A 216 -12.95 25.63 -4.83
CA HIS A 216 -13.30 25.28 -6.20
C HIS A 216 -12.04 25.20 -7.05
N GLU A 217 -11.93 24.15 -7.86
CA GLU A 217 -10.93 24.00 -8.92
C GLU A 217 -11.54 24.39 -10.27
N ASP A 218 -10.97 25.40 -10.92
CA ASP A 218 -11.42 25.82 -12.25
C ASP A 218 -10.87 24.93 -13.38
N GLU A 219 -11.32 25.18 -14.62
CA GLU A 219 -10.87 24.44 -15.81
C GLU A 219 -9.35 24.52 -16.06
N ALA A 220 -8.68 25.56 -15.55
CA ALA A 220 -7.23 25.73 -15.64
C ALA A 220 -6.47 25.02 -14.50
N GLY A 221 -7.19 24.36 -13.59
CA GLY A 221 -6.63 23.70 -12.41
C GLY A 221 -6.26 24.66 -11.28
N LYS A 222 -6.73 25.91 -11.31
CA LYS A 222 -6.51 26.89 -10.26
C LYS A 222 -7.55 26.68 -9.16
N MET A 223 -7.05 26.51 -7.94
CA MET A 223 -7.89 26.36 -6.76
C MET A 223 -8.10 27.71 -6.06
N THR A 224 -9.35 28.00 -5.66
CA THR A 224 -9.72 29.25 -4.99
C THR A 224 -10.76 29.02 -3.90
N GLY A 225 -10.82 29.90 -2.90
CA GLY A 225 -11.88 29.89 -1.89
C GLY A 225 -13.21 30.27 -2.53
N TYR A 226 -14.14 29.33 -2.64
CA TYR A 226 -15.43 29.51 -3.31
C TYR A 226 -16.54 29.95 -2.35
N ASP A 227 -16.53 29.37 -1.15
CA ASP A 227 -17.51 29.66 -0.09
C ASP A 227 -16.91 29.34 1.30
N LEU A 228 -17.41 30.00 2.33
CA LEU A 228 -17.01 29.77 3.73
C LEU A 228 -18.24 29.56 4.59
N LYS A 229 -18.22 28.52 5.43
CA LYS A 229 -19.31 28.19 6.35
C LYS A 229 -18.78 27.98 7.75
N TYR A 230 -19.49 28.51 8.74
CA TYR A 230 -19.22 28.17 10.14
C TYR A 230 -19.88 26.83 10.47
N PRO A 231 -19.12 25.80 10.90
CA PRO A 231 -19.64 24.47 11.15
C PRO A 231 -20.71 24.43 12.26
N ASP A 232 -20.72 25.41 13.16
CA ASP A 232 -21.70 25.53 14.25
C ASP A 232 -22.83 26.55 13.97
N GLY A 233 -22.94 27.10 12.75
CA GLY A 233 -24.04 28.01 12.38
C GLY A 233 -23.99 29.40 13.04
N GLY A 234 -22.82 30.05 13.01
CA GLY A 234 -22.72 31.47 13.36
C GLY A 234 -23.25 32.35 12.23
N ASN A 235 -24.36 33.05 12.48
CA ASN A 235 -24.93 34.12 11.64
C ASN A 235 -23.98 35.30 11.47
#